data_AF-A2QE48-F1
#
_entry.id   AF-A2QE48-F1
#
_cell.length_a   1.000
_cell.length_b   1.000
_cell.length_c   1.000
_cell.angle_alpha   90.00
_cell.angle_beta   90.00
_cell.angle_gamma   90.00
#
_symmetry.space_group_name_H-M   'P 1'
#
loop_
_entity.id
_entity.type
_entity.pdbx_description
1 polymer ?
#
loop_
_entity_poly.entity_id
_entity_poly.type
_entity_poly.pdbx_seq_one_letter_code
_entity_poly.pdbx_strand_id
1 'polypeptide(L)'
;GYIDLSKRRVSPEDVVKCEERYNKSKAVHSIMRHVAEATQTPLETLYQQIGWPLNRKYGHSHDAFKISITNPDVWNEVEFPSESVKKELTHYISKRLTPHPTKVRADIEVTCFGYDGIDAVKDALRTAEANNTPETQIKVKLVAPPLYVLTSQCLDKAIGIQMLEEAIQRIEARIKESGGGCIVKMAPKAVTEHDDAALQELMEKRERENMEVSGDESMSESDEGVPE
;
A
#
# COMPACT_ATOMS: atom_id res chain seq x y z
N GLY A 1 0.80 20.27 -43.05
CA GLY A 1 -0.66 20.51 -43.05
C GLY A 1 -0.98 21.52 -41.95
N TYR A 2 -1.96 22.40 -42.18
CA TYR A 2 -2.40 23.38 -41.19
C TYR A 2 -3.37 22.74 -40.19
N ILE A 3 -3.24 23.08 -38.90
CA ILE A 3 -4.10 22.61 -37.82
C ILE A 3 -4.67 23.84 -37.11
N ASP A 4 -5.99 24.01 -37.19
CA ASP A 4 -6.71 25.05 -36.44
C ASP A 4 -7.12 24.53 -35.06
N LEU A 5 -6.80 25.28 -34.00
CA LEU A 5 -7.07 24.91 -32.61
C LEU A 5 -8.03 25.93 -31.97
N SER A 6 -8.97 25.46 -31.14
CA SER A 6 -9.88 26.33 -30.38
C SER A 6 -10.08 25.84 -28.95
N LYS A 7 -9.72 26.69 -27.99
CA LYS A 7 -9.91 26.42 -26.55
C LYS A 7 -11.36 26.59 -26.08
N ARG A 8 -12.17 27.41 -26.79
CA ARG A 8 -13.54 27.76 -26.38
C ARG A 8 -14.53 26.61 -26.51
N ARG A 9 -14.20 25.58 -27.30
CA ARG A 9 -15.08 24.43 -27.58
C ARG A 9 -14.81 23.22 -26.71
N VAL A 10 -13.92 23.34 -25.72
CA VAL A 10 -13.50 22.21 -24.87
C VAL A 10 -14.37 22.19 -23.61
N SER A 11 -15.11 21.10 -23.44
CA SER A 11 -15.91 20.84 -22.24
C SER A 11 -15.01 20.48 -21.06
N PRO A 12 -15.40 20.76 -19.80
CA PRO A 12 -14.60 20.42 -18.62
C PRO A 12 -14.30 18.91 -18.50
N GLU A 13 -15.23 18.05 -18.93
CA GLU A 13 -14.98 16.59 -18.97
C GLU A 13 -13.88 16.20 -19.96
N ASP A 14 -13.83 16.87 -21.11
CA ASP A 14 -12.80 16.61 -22.14
C ASP A 14 -11.43 17.13 -21.70
N VAL A 15 -11.38 18.19 -20.89
CA VAL A 15 -10.14 18.67 -20.27
C VAL A 15 -9.53 17.56 -19.41
N VAL A 16 -10.31 16.96 -18.50
CA VAL A 16 -9.81 15.90 -17.61
C VAL A 16 -9.32 14.67 -18.39
N LYS A 17 -10.08 14.22 -19.40
CA LYS A 17 -9.67 13.10 -20.26
C LYS A 17 -8.39 13.42 -21.04
N CYS A 18 -8.25 14.65 -21.55
CA CYS A 18 -7.06 15.07 -22.28
C CYS A 18 -5.85 15.20 -21.36
N GLU A 19 -6.02 15.71 -20.14
CA GLU A 19 -4.96 15.76 -19.13
C GLU A 19 -4.50 14.36 -18.73
N GLU A 20 -5.41 13.43 -18.50
CA GLU A 20 -5.07 12.04 -18.20
C GLU A 20 -4.28 11.40 -19.36
N ARG A 21 -4.75 11.56 -20.60
CA ARG A 21 -4.06 11.06 -21.79
C ARG A 21 -2.68 11.69 -21.96
N TYR A 22 -2.56 13.00 -21.72
CA TYR A 22 -1.30 13.72 -21.78
C TYR A 22 -0.32 13.21 -20.72
N ASN A 23 -0.78 13.02 -19.48
CA ASN A 23 0.04 12.50 -18.38
C ASN A 23 0.54 11.08 -18.66
N LYS A 24 -0.33 10.18 -19.17
CA LYS A 24 0.07 8.83 -19.61
C LYS A 24 1.10 8.89 -20.73
N SER A 25 0.90 9.76 -21.73
CA SER A 25 1.83 9.94 -22.86
C SER A 25 3.16 10.53 -22.42
N LYS A 26 3.15 11.50 -21.51
CA LYS A 26 4.35 12.12 -20.92
C LYS A 26 5.16 11.10 -20.13
N ALA A 27 4.51 10.23 -19.36
CA ALA A 27 5.19 9.14 -18.65
C ALA A 27 5.88 8.18 -19.63
N VAL A 28 5.17 7.72 -20.66
CA VAL A 28 5.75 6.87 -21.72
C VAL A 28 6.92 7.57 -22.42
N HIS A 29 6.78 8.85 -22.73
CA HIS A 29 7.84 9.62 -23.39
C HIS A 29 9.08 9.76 -22.52
N SER A 30 8.91 10.01 -21.22
CA SER A 30 10.02 10.05 -20.28
C SER A 30 10.77 8.73 -20.21
N ILE A 31 10.06 7.59 -20.27
CA ILE A 31 10.65 6.25 -20.29
C ILE A 31 11.43 6.03 -21.60
N MET A 32 10.77 6.26 -22.74
CA MET A 32 11.40 6.05 -24.06
C MET A 32 12.61 6.95 -24.28
N ARG A 33 12.57 8.19 -23.80
CA ARG A 33 13.71 9.11 -23.85
C ARG A 33 14.90 8.59 -23.06
N HIS A 34 14.66 8.10 -21.84
CA HIS A 34 15.75 7.54 -21.02
C HIS A 34 16.40 6.34 -21.69
N VAL A 35 15.58 5.42 -22.23
CA VAL A 35 16.08 4.27 -22.97
C VAL A 35 16.87 4.71 -24.20
N ALA A 36 16.36 5.68 -24.97
CA ALA A 36 17.06 6.24 -26.13
C ALA A 36 18.45 6.82 -25.78
N GLU A 37 18.55 7.56 -24.67
CA GLU A 37 19.81 8.12 -24.17
C GLU A 37 20.77 7.00 -23.71
N ALA A 38 20.27 5.98 -23.02
CA ALA A 38 21.07 4.86 -22.52
C ALA A 38 21.59 3.95 -23.64
N THR A 39 20.78 3.67 -24.67
CA THR A 39 21.15 2.78 -25.78
C THR A 39 21.67 3.52 -27.01
N GLN A 40 21.77 4.86 -26.95
CA GLN A 40 22.18 5.74 -28.06
C GLN A 40 21.37 5.49 -29.36
N THR A 41 20.13 5.04 -29.23
CA THR A 41 19.24 4.78 -30.36
C THR A 41 18.33 5.98 -30.62
N PRO A 42 18.06 6.34 -31.89
CA PRO A 42 17.14 7.42 -32.21
C PRO A 42 15.75 7.15 -31.64
N LEU A 43 15.20 8.14 -30.94
CA LEU A 43 13.91 8.05 -30.26
C LEU A 43 12.76 7.72 -31.23
N GLU A 44 12.81 8.25 -32.44
CA GLU A 44 11.80 7.98 -33.47
C GLU A 44 11.69 6.49 -33.81
N THR A 45 12.82 5.80 -33.94
CA THR A 45 12.86 4.37 -34.24
C THR A 45 12.25 3.55 -33.09
N LEU A 46 12.51 3.93 -31.84
CA LEU A 46 11.87 3.29 -30.68
C LEU A 46 10.35 3.47 -30.69
N TYR A 47 9.84 4.64 -31.11
CA TYR A 47 8.40 4.86 -31.23
C TYR A 47 7.79 4.07 -32.39
N GLN A 48 8.46 4.02 -33.54
CA GLN A 48 8.00 3.28 -34.71
C GLN A 48 7.89 1.78 -34.43
N GLN A 49 8.88 1.21 -33.75
CA GLN A 49 8.98 -0.23 -33.51
C GLN A 49 8.23 -0.69 -32.25
N ILE A 50 8.24 0.11 -31.18
CA ILE A 50 7.69 -0.30 -29.87
C ILE A 50 6.43 0.51 -29.56
N GLY A 51 6.53 1.84 -29.57
CA GLY A 51 5.48 2.73 -29.10
C GLY A 51 4.16 2.59 -29.88
N TRP A 52 4.20 2.74 -31.21
CA TRP A 52 3.01 2.76 -32.06
C TRP A 52 2.33 1.39 -32.20
N PRO A 53 3.04 0.26 -32.36
CA PRO A 53 2.40 -1.05 -32.37
C PRO A 53 1.66 -1.35 -31.05
N LEU A 54 2.29 -1.07 -29.91
CA LEU A 54 1.65 -1.23 -28.59
C LEU A 54 0.42 -0.33 -28.44
N ASN A 55 0.49 0.91 -28.95
CA ASN A 55 -0.63 1.85 -28.90
C ASN A 55 -1.84 1.35 -29.71
N ARG A 56 -1.60 0.71 -30.87
CA ARG A 56 -2.68 0.15 -31.71
C ARG A 56 -3.35 -1.06 -31.06
N LYS A 57 -2.59 -1.90 -30.36
CA LYS A 57 -3.10 -3.14 -29.76
C LYS A 57 -3.85 -2.91 -28.44
N TYR A 58 -3.28 -2.11 -27.54
CA TYR A 58 -3.81 -1.91 -26.18
C TYR A 58 -4.52 -0.56 -26.02
N GLY A 59 -4.63 0.24 -27.08
CA GLY A 59 -5.20 1.59 -27.06
C GLY A 59 -4.25 2.66 -26.54
N HIS A 60 -3.48 2.36 -25.48
CA HIS A 60 -2.44 3.23 -24.96
C HIS A 60 -1.15 2.47 -24.59
N SER A 61 0.02 2.92 -25.06
CA SER A 61 1.32 2.28 -24.75
C SER A 61 1.61 2.21 -23.25
N HIS A 62 1.12 3.18 -22.48
CA HIS A 62 1.24 3.21 -21.01
C HIS A 62 0.57 2.00 -20.34
N ASP A 63 -0.59 1.59 -20.83
CA ASP A 63 -1.34 0.49 -20.24
C ASP A 63 -0.69 -0.85 -20.62
N ALA A 64 -0.16 -0.95 -21.85
CA ALA A 64 0.70 -2.06 -22.24
C ALA A 64 1.95 -2.18 -21.34
N PHE A 65 2.59 -1.07 -20.95
CA PHE A 65 3.74 -1.08 -20.05
C PHE A 65 3.38 -1.52 -18.62
N LYS A 66 2.15 -1.28 -18.15
CA LYS A 66 1.71 -1.80 -16.86
C LYS A 66 1.50 -3.30 -16.92
N ILE A 67 0.83 -3.78 -17.97
CA ILE A 67 0.57 -5.20 -18.17
C ILE A 67 1.89 -5.96 -18.35
N SER A 68 2.90 -5.34 -18.96
CA SER A 68 4.18 -5.99 -19.20
C SER A 68 5.01 -6.29 -17.94
N ILE A 69 4.63 -5.72 -16.79
CA ILE A 69 5.22 -6.05 -15.49
C ILE A 69 4.72 -7.42 -15.01
N THR A 70 3.43 -7.70 -15.18
CA THR A 70 2.82 -8.97 -14.77
C THR A 70 2.95 -10.05 -15.83
N ASN A 71 2.81 -9.67 -17.11
CA ASN A 71 2.80 -10.58 -18.25
C ASN A 71 3.86 -10.15 -19.28
N PRO A 72 5.01 -10.83 -19.35
CA PRO A 72 6.05 -10.48 -20.33
C PRO A 72 5.65 -10.75 -21.79
N ASP A 73 4.52 -11.43 -22.03
CA ASP A 73 4.01 -11.76 -23.36
C ASP A 73 3.62 -10.55 -24.21
N VAL A 74 3.42 -9.39 -23.58
CA VAL A 74 3.17 -8.11 -24.28
C VAL A 74 4.29 -7.80 -25.28
N TRP A 75 5.50 -8.30 -25.02
CA TRP A 75 6.69 -8.06 -25.83
C TRP A 75 6.88 -9.06 -26.98
N ASN A 76 6.06 -10.11 -27.10
CA ASN A 76 6.28 -11.17 -28.10
C ASN A 76 5.98 -10.72 -29.54
N GLU A 77 5.13 -9.71 -29.71
CA GLU A 77 4.76 -9.16 -31.03
C GLU A 77 5.54 -7.89 -31.38
N VAL A 78 6.49 -7.47 -30.53
CA VAL A 78 7.27 -6.27 -30.74
C VAL A 78 8.66 -6.65 -31.23
N GLU A 79 9.02 -6.17 -32.41
CA GLU A 79 10.40 -6.29 -32.90
C GLU A 79 11.29 -5.25 -32.22
N PHE A 80 12.22 -5.72 -31.39
CA PHE A 80 13.20 -4.86 -30.75
C PHE A 80 14.40 -4.66 -31.67
N PRO A 81 14.92 -3.42 -31.82
CA PRO A 81 16.10 -3.15 -32.62
C PRO A 81 17.38 -3.73 -31.99
N SER A 82 17.40 -3.93 -30.68
CA SER A 82 18.50 -4.55 -29.94
C SER A 82 17.99 -5.19 -28.65
N GLU A 83 18.60 -6.30 -28.25
CA GLU A 83 18.32 -6.94 -26.96
C GLU A 83 18.69 -6.04 -25.77
N SER A 84 19.67 -5.14 -25.94
CA SER A 84 20.02 -4.12 -24.94
C SER A 84 18.88 -3.16 -24.66
N VAL A 85 18.15 -2.74 -25.70
CA VAL A 85 16.96 -1.88 -25.60
C VAL A 85 15.85 -2.59 -24.83
N LYS A 86 15.62 -3.88 -25.11
CA LYS A 86 14.62 -4.67 -24.40
C LYS A 86 14.92 -4.76 -22.91
N LYS A 87 16.18 -5.06 -22.55
CA LYS A 87 16.61 -5.17 -21.15
C LYS A 87 16.48 -3.84 -20.42
N GLU A 88 16.99 -2.76 -21.02
CA GLU A 88 16.95 -1.42 -20.40
C GLU A 88 15.52 -0.90 -20.26
N LEU A 89 14.69 -1.09 -21.29
CA LEU A 89 13.27 -0.71 -21.27
C LEU A 89 12.52 -1.48 -20.18
N THR A 90 12.69 -2.80 -20.11
CA THR A 90 12.03 -3.63 -19.10
C THR A 90 12.49 -3.26 -17.69
N HIS A 91 13.80 -3.04 -17.52
CA HIS A 91 14.36 -2.60 -16.25
C HIS A 91 13.78 -1.25 -15.82
N TYR A 92 13.76 -0.26 -16.73
CA TYR A 92 13.27 1.07 -16.42
C TYR A 92 11.75 1.11 -16.18
N ILE A 93 10.98 0.33 -16.95
CA ILE A 93 9.54 0.14 -16.72
C ILE A 93 9.31 -0.47 -15.33
N SER A 94 10.01 -1.55 -14.99
CA SER A 94 9.89 -2.17 -13.66
C SER A 94 10.25 -1.19 -12.54
N LYS A 95 11.22 -0.29 -12.73
CA LYS A 95 11.59 0.68 -11.71
C LYS A 95 10.58 1.83 -11.56
N ARG A 96 9.94 2.25 -12.65
CA ARG A 96 9.07 3.45 -12.69
C ARG A 96 7.59 3.15 -12.54
N LEU A 97 7.14 2.01 -13.03
CA LEU A 97 5.73 1.64 -13.13
C LEU A 97 5.33 0.51 -12.17
N THR A 98 6.30 -0.18 -11.53
CA THR A 98 5.95 -1.13 -10.48
C THR A 98 5.26 -0.38 -9.35
N PRO A 99 4.04 -0.78 -8.97
CA PRO A 99 3.35 -0.16 -7.87
C PRO A 99 4.21 -0.34 -6.61
N HIS A 100 4.48 0.76 -5.92
CA HIS A 100 5.08 0.66 -4.60
C HIS A 100 4.14 -0.17 -3.71
N PRO A 101 4.68 -1.10 -2.90
CA PRO A 101 3.87 -1.91 -2.02
C PRO A 101 3.03 -0.99 -1.13
N THR A 102 1.72 -1.15 -1.22
CA THR A 102 0.78 -0.37 -0.42
C THR A 102 0.60 -1.07 0.91
N LYS A 103 0.71 -0.31 2.00
CA LYS A 103 0.38 -0.82 3.34
C LYS A 103 -1.14 -0.91 3.47
N VAL A 104 -1.65 -2.06 3.89
CA VAL A 104 -3.05 -2.27 4.25
C VAL A 104 -3.11 -2.43 5.76
N ARG A 105 -4.08 -1.77 6.39
CA ARG A 105 -4.25 -1.73 7.84
C ARG A 105 -5.66 -2.13 8.22
N ALA A 106 -5.79 -2.89 9.31
CA ALA A 106 -7.05 -3.11 10.02
C ALA A 106 -6.85 -2.91 11.52
N ASP A 107 -7.86 -2.35 12.19
CA ASP A 107 -7.86 -2.16 13.64
C ASP A 107 -8.89 -3.08 14.25
N ILE A 108 -8.43 -3.95 15.16
CA ILE A 108 -9.27 -4.89 15.88
C ILE A 108 -9.18 -4.66 17.38
N GLU A 109 -10.30 -4.84 18.05
CA GLU A 109 -10.38 -4.91 19.49
C GLU A 109 -10.57 -6.37 19.88
N VAL A 110 -9.63 -6.89 20.66
CA VAL A 110 -9.62 -8.29 21.10
C VAL A 110 -9.72 -8.32 22.61
N THR A 111 -10.77 -8.97 23.10
CA THR A 111 -11.06 -9.12 24.52
C THR A 111 -11.23 -10.60 24.87
N CYS A 112 -10.67 -11.04 25.99
CA CYS A 112 -10.90 -12.36 26.53
C CYS A 112 -10.92 -12.27 28.06
N PHE A 113 -12.00 -12.74 28.68
CA PHE A 113 -12.22 -12.68 30.13
C PHE A 113 -11.94 -14.01 30.84
N GLY A 114 -11.44 -15.01 30.12
CA GLY A 114 -11.05 -16.30 30.68
C GLY A 114 -9.78 -16.22 31.52
N TYR A 115 -9.57 -17.23 32.38
CA TYR A 115 -8.38 -17.35 33.22
C TYR A 115 -7.07 -17.37 32.41
N ASP A 116 -7.08 -18.02 31.23
CA ASP A 116 -5.98 -18.04 30.25
C ASP A 116 -6.17 -17.00 29.12
N GLY A 117 -6.88 -15.89 29.39
CA GLY A 117 -7.28 -14.95 28.35
C GLY A 117 -6.10 -14.31 27.60
N ILE A 118 -4.98 -14.05 28.28
CA ILE A 118 -3.79 -13.45 27.66
C ILE A 118 -3.14 -14.44 26.66
N ASP A 119 -3.05 -15.72 27.03
CA ASP A 119 -2.43 -16.72 26.16
C ASP A 119 -3.35 -17.09 25.00
N ALA A 120 -4.67 -17.12 25.22
CA ALA A 120 -5.65 -17.26 24.14
C ALA A 120 -5.54 -16.12 23.11
N VAL A 121 -5.36 -14.87 23.55
CA VAL A 121 -5.18 -13.72 22.66
C VAL A 121 -3.86 -13.80 21.90
N LYS A 122 -2.75 -14.17 22.56
CA LYS A 122 -1.46 -14.36 21.89
C LYS A 122 -1.52 -15.46 20.84
N ASP A 123 -2.15 -16.58 21.15
CA ASP A 123 -2.30 -17.69 20.20
C ASP A 123 -3.18 -17.30 19.01
N ALA A 124 -4.29 -16.60 19.24
CA ALA A 124 -5.13 -16.08 18.17
C ALA A 124 -4.34 -15.14 17.23
N LEU A 125 -3.56 -14.21 17.79
CA LEU A 125 -2.74 -13.28 16.99
C LEU A 125 -1.60 -14.00 16.25
N ARG A 126 -0.99 -15.04 16.84
CA ARG A 126 0.02 -15.87 16.16
C ARG A 126 -0.55 -16.60 14.95
N THR A 127 -1.81 -17.06 15.00
CA THR A 127 -2.44 -17.70 13.83
C THR A 127 -2.58 -16.75 12.63
N ALA A 128 -2.72 -15.44 12.88
CA ALA A 128 -2.74 -14.45 11.82
C ALA A 128 -1.36 -14.24 11.18
N GLU A 129 -0.27 -14.35 11.96
CA GLU A 129 1.11 -14.25 11.45
C GLU A 129 1.62 -15.55 10.80
N ALA A 130 1.05 -16.71 11.17
CA ALA A 130 1.46 -18.01 10.64
C ALA A 130 1.19 -18.18 9.13
N ASN A 131 0.24 -17.42 8.58
CA ASN A 131 -0.15 -17.48 7.18
C ASN A 131 0.63 -16.51 6.27
N ASN A 132 1.79 -16.04 6.72
CA ASN A 132 2.65 -15.16 5.95
C ASN A 132 3.12 -15.85 4.67
N THR A 133 2.78 -15.27 3.52
CA THR A 133 3.45 -15.57 2.25
C THR A 133 4.67 -14.66 2.12
N PRO A 134 5.69 -15.01 1.30
CA PRO A 134 6.84 -14.13 1.08
C PRO A 134 6.47 -12.78 0.44
N GLU A 135 5.29 -12.68 -0.19
CA GLU A 135 4.81 -11.46 -0.85
C GLU A 135 3.91 -10.59 0.05
N THR A 136 3.29 -11.18 1.08
CA THR A 136 2.41 -10.45 2.02
C THR A 136 2.73 -10.86 3.45
N GLN A 137 3.48 -10.00 4.15
CA GLN A 137 3.79 -10.19 5.57
C GLN A 137 2.79 -9.41 6.44
N ILE A 138 2.01 -10.11 7.24
CA ILE A 138 1.15 -9.54 8.28
C ILE A 138 1.99 -9.35 9.54
N LYS A 139 1.94 -8.15 10.12
CA LYS A 139 2.54 -7.80 11.40
C LYS A 139 1.47 -7.24 12.32
N VAL A 140 1.34 -7.81 13.51
CA VAL A 140 0.42 -7.33 14.53
C VAL A 140 1.18 -6.42 15.50
N LYS A 141 0.62 -5.25 15.79
CA LYS A 141 1.13 -4.32 16.82
C LYS A 141 0.04 -4.03 17.84
N LEU A 142 0.42 -4.01 19.11
CA LEU A 142 -0.43 -3.51 20.19
C LEU A 142 -0.33 -1.99 20.24
N VAL A 143 -1.47 -1.29 20.25
CA VAL A 143 -1.50 0.17 20.49
C VAL A 143 -1.78 0.43 21.96
N ALA A 144 -2.83 -0.20 22.48
CA ALA A 144 -3.21 -0.16 23.88
C ALA A 144 -4.11 -1.37 24.14
N PRO A 145 -4.09 -2.04 25.29
CA PRO A 145 -5.13 -3.04 25.60
C PRO A 145 -6.50 -2.35 25.58
N PRO A 146 -7.56 -2.87 24.92
CA PRO A 146 -7.68 -4.09 24.10
C PRO A 146 -7.53 -3.90 22.55
N LEU A 147 -6.96 -2.79 22.09
CA LEU A 147 -6.76 -2.39 20.70
C LEU A 147 -5.44 -2.88 20.07
N TYR A 148 -5.59 -3.66 18.99
CA TYR A 148 -4.51 -4.17 18.16
C TYR A 148 -4.66 -3.65 16.72
N VAL A 149 -3.52 -3.42 16.08
CA VAL A 149 -3.43 -2.98 14.69
C VAL A 149 -2.72 -4.06 13.89
N LEU A 150 -3.37 -4.52 12.83
CA LEU A 150 -2.78 -5.42 11.85
C LEU A 150 -2.31 -4.58 10.68
N THR A 151 -1.04 -4.75 10.33
CA THR A 151 -0.43 -4.12 9.16
C THR A 151 0.04 -5.19 8.20
N SER A 152 -0.27 -5.05 6.92
CA SER A 152 0.23 -5.91 5.86
C SER A 152 0.78 -5.07 4.71
N GLN A 153 1.87 -5.51 4.09
CA GLN A 153 2.43 -4.88 2.90
C GLN A 153 2.07 -5.74 1.68
N CYS A 154 1.33 -5.17 0.74
CA CYS A 154 0.88 -5.89 -0.46
C CYS A 154 1.10 -5.04 -1.72
N LEU A 155 1.44 -5.69 -2.83
CA LEU A 155 1.50 -5.06 -4.16
C LEU A 155 0.10 -4.77 -4.70
N ASP A 156 -0.85 -5.67 -4.43
CA ASP A 156 -2.25 -5.53 -4.81
C ASP A 156 -3.12 -5.21 -3.59
N LYS A 157 -3.93 -4.16 -3.71
CA LYS A 157 -4.85 -3.71 -2.67
C LYS A 157 -5.98 -4.70 -2.44
N ALA A 158 -6.50 -5.34 -3.49
CA ALA A 158 -7.65 -6.23 -3.38
C ALA A 158 -7.26 -7.52 -2.65
N ILE A 159 -6.14 -8.13 -3.04
CA ILE A 159 -5.61 -9.35 -2.41
C ILE A 159 -5.23 -9.07 -0.96
N GLY A 160 -4.59 -7.92 -0.69
CA GLY A 160 -4.23 -7.53 0.68
C GLY A 160 -5.43 -7.37 1.62
N ILE A 161 -6.53 -6.80 1.13
CA ILE A 161 -7.78 -6.65 1.90
C ILE A 161 -8.38 -8.02 2.22
N GLN A 162 -8.48 -8.91 1.24
CA GLN A 162 -9.03 -10.26 1.42
C GLN A 162 -8.22 -11.07 2.43
N MET A 163 -6.89 -11.05 2.34
CA MET A 163 -6.03 -11.78 3.27
C MET A 163 -6.16 -11.28 4.72
N LEU A 164 -6.28 -9.97 4.91
CA LEU A 164 -6.53 -9.39 6.24
C LEU A 164 -7.91 -9.76 6.77
N GLU A 165 -8.94 -9.81 5.92
CA GLU A 165 -10.29 -10.21 6.30
C GLU A 165 -10.35 -11.69 6.72
N GLU A 166 -9.69 -12.59 5.98
CA GLU A 166 -9.52 -13.99 6.36
C GLU A 166 -8.71 -14.17 7.65
N ALA A 167 -7.71 -13.32 7.89
CA ALA A 167 -6.97 -13.32 9.15
C ALA A 167 -7.86 -12.92 10.34
N ILE A 168 -8.70 -11.89 10.17
CA ILE A 168 -9.64 -11.43 11.19
C ILE A 168 -10.66 -12.52 11.52
N GLN A 169 -11.23 -13.18 10.50
CA GLN A 169 -12.20 -14.27 10.72
C GLN A 169 -11.60 -15.44 11.52
N ARG A 170 -10.32 -15.78 11.28
CA ARG A 170 -9.62 -16.82 12.05
C ARG A 170 -9.35 -16.40 13.49
N ILE A 171 -8.92 -15.16 13.70
CA ILE A 171 -8.75 -14.57 15.03
C ILE A 171 -10.09 -14.64 15.78
N GLU A 172 -11.19 -14.26 15.14
CA GLU A 172 -12.54 -14.29 15.72
C GLU A 172 -12.97 -15.71 16.11
N ALA A 173 -12.74 -16.70 15.24
CA ALA A 173 -13.05 -18.10 15.53
C ALA A 173 -12.27 -18.61 16.76
N ARG A 174 -10.97 -18.33 16.82
CA ARG A 174 -10.09 -18.79 17.91
C ARG A 174 -10.40 -18.11 19.25
N ILE A 175 -10.75 -16.83 19.22
CA ILE A 175 -11.15 -16.08 20.41
C ILE A 175 -12.51 -16.55 20.92
N LYS A 176 -13.46 -16.86 20.02
CA LYS A 176 -14.77 -17.41 20.41
C LYS A 176 -14.66 -18.77 21.08
N GLU A 177 -13.77 -19.65 20.62
CA GLU A 177 -13.46 -20.93 21.30
C GLU A 177 -12.99 -20.72 22.74
N SER A 178 -12.26 -19.62 22.98
CA SER A 178 -11.67 -19.28 24.27
C SER A 178 -12.60 -18.41 25.15
N GLY A 179 -13.85 -18.17 24.73
CA GLY A 179 -14.82 -17.36 25.48
C GLY A 179 -14.57 -15.85 25.46
N GLY A 180 -13.81 -15.35 24.47
CA GLY A 180 -13.60 -13.92 24.25
C GLY A 180 -14.45 -13.33 23.12
N GLY A 181 -14.26 -12.02 22.85
CA GLY A 181 -14.88 -11.29 21.76
C GLY A 181 -13.87 -10.53 20.90
N CYS A 182 -14.15 -10.43 19.60
CA CYS A 182 -13.40 -9.62 18.65
C CYS A 182 -14.33 -8.59 18.00
N ILE A 183 -13.97 -7.31 18.05
CA ILE A 183 -14.72 -6.21 17.43
C ILE A 183 -13.80 -5.49 16.44
N VAL A 184 -14.18 -5.44 15.17
CA VAL A 184 -13.42 -4.70 14.15
C VAL A 184 -13.79 -3.22 14.24
N LYS A 185 -12.86 -2.36 14.65
CA LYS A 185 -13.07 -0.90 14.66
C LYS A 185 -12.85 -0.28 13.30
N MET A 186 -11.84 -0.76 12.59
CA MET A 186 -11.53 -0.31 11.24
C MET A 186 -11.31 -1.53 10.35
N ALA A 187 -12.20 -1.70 9.37
CA ALA A 187 -12.07 -2.71 8.34
C ALA A 187 -10.76 -2.52 7.54
N PRO A 188 -10.22 -3.59 6.94
CA PRO A 188 -8.99 -3.52 6.15
C PRO A 188 -9.06 -2.45 5.07
N LYS A 189 -8.20 -1.43 5.20
CA LYS A 189 -8.08 -0.31 4.27
C LYS A 189 -6.64 -0.07 3.88
N ALA A 190 -6.41 0.26 2.61
CA ALA A 190 -5.12 0.76 2.14
C ALA A 190 -4.82 2.10 2.81
N VAL A 191 -3.74 2.17 3.59
CA VAL A 191 -3.30 3.37 4.30
C VAL A 191 -2.32 4.16 3.45
N THR A 192 -2.42 5.47 3.56
CA THR A 192 -1.48 6.42 2.96
C THR A 192 -0.34 6.73 3.94
N GLU A 193 0.75 7.33 3.46
CA GLU A 193 1.86 7.76 4.32
C GLU A 193 1.40 8.73 5.42
N HIS A 194 0.38 9.55 5.14
CA HIS A 194 -0.21 10.46 6.12
C HIS A 194 -0.91 9.72 7.27
N ASP A 195 -1.65 8.66 6.94
CA ASP A 195 -2.35 7.83 7.94
C ASP A 195 -1.36 7.05 8.83
N ASP A 196 -0.22 6.63 8.25
CA ASP A 196 0.85 5.92 8.96
C ASP A 196 1.57 6.87 9.95
N ALA A 197 1.85 8.11 9.54
CA ALA A 197 2.44 9.14 10.39
C ALA A 197 1.53 9.51 11.57
N ALA A 198 0.24 9.76 11.30
CA ALA A 198 -0.73 10.06 12.34
C ALA A 198 -0.89 8.91 13.35
N LEU A 199 -0.80 7.66 12.89
CA LEU A 199 -0.83 6.50 13.77
C LEU A 199 0.43 6.39 14.63
N GLN A 200 1.60 6.64 14.05
CA GLN A 200 2.85 6.57 14.79
C GLN A 200 2.89 7.61 15.91
N GLU A 201 2.44 8.84 15.64
CA GLU A 201 2.26 9.87 16.66
C GLU A 201 1.26 9.44 17.76
N LEU A 202 0.16 8.79 17.37
CA LEU A 202 -0.80 8.25 18.33
C LEU A 202 -0.17 7.14 19.19
N MET A 203 0.61 6.24 18.59
CA MET A 203 1.32 5.18 19.31
C MET A 203 2.33 5.76 20.29
N GLU A 204 3.15 6.72 19.87
CA GLU A 204 4.15 7.37 20.72
C GLU A 204 3.50 8.15 21.87
N LYS A 205 2.37 8.82 21.62
CA LYS A 205 1.61 9.51 22.67
C LYS A 205 1.06 8.51 23.69
N ARG A 206 0.50 7.39 23.23
CA ARG A 206 -0.05 6.35 24.11
C ARG A 206 1.03 5.60 24.87
N GLU A 207 2.17 5.35 24.26
CA GLU A 207 3.33 4.76 24.93
C GLU A 207 3.83 5.67 26.03
N ARG A 208 3.88 7.00 25.79
CA ARG A 208 4.24 7.99 26.82
C ARG A 208 3.22 8.06 27.96
N GLU A 209 1.92 7.99 27.65
CA GLU A 209 0.85 7.90 28.67
C GLU A 209 0.93 6.61 29.48
N ASN A 210 1.41 5.51 28.88
CA ASN A 210 1.55 4.22 29.54
C ASN A 210 2.90 4.05 30.27
N MET A 211 3.91 4.88 29.96
CA MET A 211 5.27 4.66 30.45
C MET A 211 5.48 5.09 31.90
N GLU A 212 4.76 6.07 32.46
CA GLU A 212 5.02 6.50 33.84
C GLU A 212 3.76 7.03 34.53
N VAL A 213 3.13 6.18 35.34
CA VAL A 213 2.41 6.61 36.55
C VAL A 213 2.90 5.71 37.70
N SER A 214 4.02 6.09 38.31
CA SER A 214 4.39 5.54 39.61
C SER A 214 3.40 6.06 40.65
N GLY A 215 2.53 5.19 41.14
CA GLY A 215 1.50 5.52 42.15
C GLY A 215 2.06 5.77 43.55
N ASP A 216 3.38 5.81 43.74
CA ASP A 216 4.05 5.92 45.05
C ASP A 216 4.62 7.32 45.36
N GLU A 217 4.35 8.34 44.54
CA GLU A 217 4.63 9.74 44.89
C GLU A 217 3.36 10.51 45.31
N SER A 218 2.50 9.92 46.14
CA SER A 218 1.62 10.72 47.00
C SER A 218 2.40 11.10 48.26
N MET A 219 3.23 12.14 48.15
CA MET A 219 3.85 12.79 49.30
C MET A 219 2.72 13.27 50.22
N SER A 220 2.63 12.65 51.39
CA SER A 220 1.67 13.00 52.43
C SER A 220 1.93 14.45 52.87
N GLU A 221 1.12 15.40 52.40
CA GLU A 221 0.85 16.60 53.20
C GLU A 221 -0.03 16.14 54.38
N SER A 222 0.63 15.57 55.38
CA SER A 222 0.04 15.39 56.70
C SER A 222 -0.16 16.77 57.29
N ASP A 223 -1.42 17.18 57.30
CA ASP A 223 -2.04 18.24 58.08
C ASP A 223 -1.59 18.15 59.55
N GLU A 224 -0.45 18.77 59.89
CA GLU A 224 -0.13 19.07 61.30
C GLU A 224 -0.92 20.31 61.71
N GLY A 225 -2.02 20.00 62.39
CA GLY A 225 -3.00 20.94 62.87
C GLY A 225 -2.42 22.08 63.69
N VAL A 226 -3.08 23.23 63.50
CA VAL A 226 -3.10 24.35 64.43
C VAL A 226 -3.64 23.87 65.78
N PRO A 227 -2.99 24.23 66.90
CA PRO A 227 -3.77 24.64 68.07
C PRO A 227 -3.26 25.94 68.73
N GLU A 228 -4.26 26.79 68.99
CA GLU A 228 -4.38 27.99 69.86
C GLU A 228 -3.45 29.20 69.67
#